data_AF-A0AAN0J0G4-F1
#
_entry.id   AF-A0AAN0J0G4-F1
#
_cell.length_a   1.000
_cell.length_b   1.000
_cell.length_c   1.000
_cell.angle_alpha   90.00
_cell.angle_beta   90.00
_cell.angle_gamma   90.00
#
_symmetry.space_group_name_H-M   'P 1'
#
loop_
_entity.id
_entity.type
_entity.pdbx_description
1 polymer ?
#
loop_
_entity_poly.entity_id
_entity_poly.type
_entity_poly.pdbx_seq_one_letter_code
_entity_poly.pdbx_strand_id
1 'polypeptide(L)'
;VAPTGIAAFNVGGQTIHRLFQLPIEHEGKTAGYWALSKEAQKRIKMTLKNLKIIIVDEVSMVSNLNLAYLHMQLEDIFGTDEWFGSKNILFVGDLLQLPPVNGRPVFKKISNKLVKNRLGAANAVNIWKETVEYDELTINERQKGDETFFKMLDSVKHGCLTDETIDTLKSLVFKLVIRALTKLTAS
;
A
#
# COMPACT_ATOMS: atom_id res chain seq x y z
N VAL A 1 -4.18 8.74 4.50
CA VAL A 1 -4.95 7.72 3.76
C VAL A 1 -4.12 6.45 3.69
N ALA A 2 -4.74 5.29 3.44
CA ALA A 2 -4.03 4.01 3.30
C ALA A 2 -4.72 3.09 2.27
N PRO A 3 -4.09 2.03 1.75
CA PRO A 3 -4.70 1.13 0.79
C PRO A 3 -5.78 0.22 1.39
N THR A 4 -5.64 -0.19 2.66
CA THR A 4 -6.57 -1.11 3.34
C THR A 4 -7.40 -0.41 4.41
N GLY A 5 -8.56 -0.99 4.76
CA GLY A 5 -9.45 -0.44 5.79
C GLY A 5 -8.82 -0.42 7.18
N ILE A 6 -8.09 -1.48 7.55
CA ILE A 6 -7.41 -1.57 8.86
C ILE A 6 -6.29 -0.54 8.95
N ALA A 7 -5.43 -0.43 7.93
CA ALA A 7 -4.36 0.57 7.93
C ALA A 7 -4.94 2.00 7.99
N ALA A 8 -6.00 2.28 7.22
CA ALA A 8 -6.65 3.57 7.25
C ALA A 8 -7.22 3.90 8.64
N PHE A 9 -7.81 2.91 9.31
CA PHE A 9 -8.31 3.06 10.67
C PHE A 9 -7.18 3.39 11.67
N ASN A 10 -6.05 2.69 11.57
CA ASN A 10 -4.90 2.88 12.48
C ASN A 10 -4.33 4.30 12.42
N VAL A 11 -4.37 4.96 11.25
CA VAL A 11 -3.93 6.35 11.08
C VAL A 11 -5.06 7.38 11.19
N GLY A 12 -6.25 6.98 11.66
CA GLY A 12 -7.42 7.86 11.79
C GLY A 12 -7.91 8.44 10.44
N GLY A 13 -7.62 7.75 9.34
CA GLY A 13 -7.85 8.22 7.98
C GLY A 13 -8.94 7.45 7.23
N GLN A 14 -8.89 7.55 5.90
CA GLN A 14 -9.75 6.83 4.97
C GLN A 14 -8.90 6.04 3.98
N THR A 15 -9.52 5.06 3.32
CA THR A 15 -8.83 4.34 2.24
C THR A 15 -8.63 5.26 1.03
N ILE A 16 -7.53 5.07 0.30
CA ILE A 16 -7.25 5.82 -0.94
C ILE A 16 -8.40 5.66 -1.95
N HIS A 17 -8.95 4.45 -2.05
CA HIS A 17 -10.06 4.12 -2.93
C HIS A 17 -11.32 4.90 -2.57
N ARG A 18 -11.63 5.03 -1.27
CA ARG A 18 -12.82 5.75 -0.81
C ARG A 18 -12.68 7.26 -0.98
N LEU A 19 -11.55 7.84 -0.58
CA LEU A 19 -11.39 9.29 -0.57
C LEU A 19 -11.33 9.86 -2.00
N PHE A 20 -10.55 9.23 -2.87
CA PHE A 20 -10.31 9.70 -4.24
C PHE A 20 -11.16 8.98 -5.29
N GLN A 21 -12.07 8.10 -4.87
CA GLN A 21 -12.97 7.34 -5.75
C GLN A 21 -12.19 6.59 -6.83
N LEU A 22 -11.09 5.93 -6.44
CA LEU A 22 -10.25 5.19 -7.38
C LEU A 22 -11.03 3.98 -7.94
N PRO A 23 -10.76 3.59 -9.21
CA PRO A 23 -11.26 2.34 -9.77
C PRO A 23 -10.96 1.13 -8.89
N ILE A 24 -11.99 0.33 -8.60
CA ILE A 24 -11.87 -0.91 -7.82
C ILE A 24 -11.85 -2.09 -8.79
N GLU A 25 -11.04 -3.09 -8.47
CA GLU A 25 -11.03 -4.38 -9.17
C GLU A 25 -12.28 -5.18 -8.80
N HIS A 26 -13.05 -5.57 -9.82
CA HIS A 26 -14.15 -6.52 -9.67
C HIS A 26 -13.84 -7.76 -10.53
N GLU A 27 -13.91 -8.95 -9.92
CA GLU A 27 -13.74 -10.25 -10.60
C GLU A 27 -12.44 -10.38 -11.42
N GLY A 28 -11.32 -9.90 -10.88
CA GLY A 28 -10.02 -9.97 -11.57
C GLY A 28 -9.86 -8.97 -12.73
N LYS A 29 -10.82 -8.07 -12.92
CA LYS A 29 -10.76 -6.99 -13.91
C LYS A 29 -10.71 -5.65 -13.19
N THR A 30 -9.54 -5.03 -13.14
CA THR A 30 -9.44 -3.61 -12.78
C THR A 30 -10.18 -2.80 -13.83
N ALA A 31 -11.17 -2.00 -13.42
CA ALA A 31 -11.84 -1.07 -14.32
C ALA A 31 -10.83 -0.06 -14.90
N GLY A 32 -11.11 0.46 -16.10
CA GLY A 32 -10.33 1.57 -16.64
C GLY A 32 -10.53 2.84 -15.82
N TYR A 33 -9.65 3.82 -16.01
CA TYR A 33 -9.85 5.17 -15.50
C TYR A 33 -11.18 5.73 -15.99
N TRP A 34 -11.92 6.38 -15.10
CA TRP A 34 -13.00 7.27 -15.47
C TRP A 34 -12.84 8.59 -14.71
N ALA A 35 -13.01 9.69 -15.44
CA ALA A 35 -13.07 11.00 -14.81
C ALA A 35 -14.33 11.07 -13.92
N LEU A 36 -14.17 11.65 -12.73
CA LEU A 36 -15.31 11.87 -11.84
C LEU A 36 -16.28 12.91 -12.41
N SER A 37 -17.56 12.83 -12.05
CA SER A 37 -18.53 13.88 -12.40
C SER A 37 -18.10 15.23 -11.81
N LYS A 38 -18.48 16.34 -12.44
CA LYS A 38 -18.13 17.69 -11.94
C LYS A 38 -18.63 17.93 -10.52
N GLU A 39 -19.78 17.36 -10.17
CA GLU A 39 -20.34 17.43 -8.81
C GLU A 39 -19.46 16.64 -7.83
N ALA A 40 -19.00 15.45 -8.20
CA ALA A 40 -18.10 14.64 -7.38
C ALA A 40 -16.73 15.32 -7.19
N GLN A 41 -16.14 15.84 -8.27
CA GLN A 41 -14.90 16.63 -8.21
C GLN A 41 -15.07 17.83 -7.27
N LYS A 42 -16.16 18.60 -7.42
CA LYS A 42 -16.45 19.75 -6.56
C LYS A 42 -16.61 19.37 -5.10
N ARG A 43 -17.32 18.28 -4.79
CA ARG A 43 -17.47 17.79 -3.40
C ARG A 43 -16.12 17.42 -2.79
N ILE A 44 -15.29 16.64 -3.49
CA ILE A 44 -13.97 16.27 -2.97
C ILE A 44 -13.09 17.52 -2.82
N LYS A 45 -13.05 18.40 -3.83
CA LYS A 45 -12.30 19.67 -3.77
C LYS A 45 -12.69 20.53 -2.58
N MET A 46 -13.98 20.62 -2.26
CA MET A 46 -14.47 21.33 -1.08
C MET A 46 -14.02 20.68 0.23
N THR A 47 -14.11 19.36 0.34
CA THR A 47 -13.61 18.60 1.49
C THR A 47 -12.10 18.81 1.69
N LEU A 48 -11.36 18.91 0.59
CA LEU A 48 -9.91 19.06 0.56
C LEU A 48 -9.43 20.51 0.38
N LYS A 49 -10.29 21.51 0.58
CA LYS A 49 -9.99 22.92 0.24
C LYS A 49 -8.73 23.48 0.91
N ASN A 50 -8.45 23.04 2.14
CA ASN A 50 -7.30 23.48 2.94
C ASN A 50 -6.16 22.45 2.95
N LEU A 51 -6.25 21.40 2.13
CA LEU A 51 -5.28 20.33 2.09
C LEU A 51 -3.93 20.84 1.56
N LYS A 52 -2.88 20.62 2.35
CA LYS A 52 -1.49 20.94 1.99
C LYS A 52 -0.66 19.71 1.64
N ILE A 53 -0.92 18.60 2.33
CA ILE A 53 -0.17 17.35 2.18
C ILE A 53 -1.14 16.17 2.24
N ILE A 54 -0.88 15.14 1.43
CA ILE A 54 -1.53 13.84 1.51
C ILE A 54 -0.51 12.84 2.01
N ILE A 55 -0.77 12.23 3.15
CA ILE A 55 0.05 11.13 3.67
C ILE A 55 -0.58 9.81 3.22
N VAL A 56 0.17 8.99 2.50
CA VAL A 56 -0.23 7.64 2.05
C VAL A 56 0.57 6.62 2.84
N ASP A 57 -0.08 6.03 3.83
CA ASP A 57 0.49 4.97 4.65
C ASP A 57 0.35 3.60 3.96
N GLU A 58 1.22 2.65 4.30
CA GLU A 58 1.35 1.32 3.69
C GLU A 58 1.52 1.36 2.16
N VAL A 59 2.41 2.23 1.66
CA VAL A 59 2.62 2.43 0.21
C VAL A 59 3.04 1.15 -0.54
N SER A 60 3.61 0.17 0.15
CA SER A 60 4.00 -1.12 -0.42
C SER A 60 2.83 -1.89 -1.03
N MET A 61 1.62 -1.73 -0.48
CA MET A 61 0.41 -2.36 -0.99
C MET A 61 -0.29 -1.51 -2.08
N VAL A 62 0.23 -0.33 -2.40
CA VAL A 62 -0.27 0.50 -3.50
C VAL A 62 0.32 0.00 -4.82
N SER A 63 -0.54 -0.25 -5.80
CA SER A 63 -0.08 -0.64 -7.13
C SER A 63 0.35 0.59 -7.94
N ASN A 64 1.25 0.40 -8.91
CA ASN A 64 1.61 1.44 -9.87
C ASN A 64 0.39 2.00 -10.63
N LEU A 65 -0.63 1.18 -10.86
CA LEU A 65 -1.88 1.60 -11.49
C LEU A 65 -2.72 2.46 -10.54
N ASN A 66 -2.82 2.09 -9.26
CA ASN A 66 -3.51 2.92 -8.25
C ASN A 66 -2.80 4.26 -8.04
N LEU A 67 -1.46 4.29 -8.11
CA LEU A 67 -0.70 5.54 -8.07
C LEU A 67 -1.01 6.43 -9.28
N ALA A 68 -1.11 5.85 -10.48
CA ALA A 68 -1.52 6.59 -11.68
C ALA A 68 -2.95 7.12 -11.56
N TYR A 69 -3.90 6.31 -11.08
CA TYR A 69 -5.26 6.77 -10.84
C TYR A 69 -5.32 7.89 -9.79
N LEU A 70 -4.55 7.79 -8.71
CA LEU A 70 -4.46 8.84 -7.71
C LEU A 70 -3.99 10.16 -8.34
N HIS A 71 -2.91 10.11 -9.14
CA HIS A 71 -2.40 11.28 -9.84
C HIS A 71 -3.46 11.91 -10.76
N MET A 72 -4.06 11.12 -11.66
CA MET A 72 -5.08 11.60 -12.61
C MET A 72 -6.31 12.17 -11.89
N GLN A 73 -6.76 11.54 -10.79
CA GLN A 73 -7.87 12.07 -10.01
C GLN A 73 -7.53 13.40 -9.35
N LEU A 74 -6.30 13.58 -8.87
CA LEU A 74 -5.87 14.84 -8.27
C LEU A 74 -5.77 15.96 -9.31
N GLU A 75 -5.29 15.66 -10.52
CA GLU A 75 -5.33 16.60 -11.65
C GLU A 75 -6.76 17.04 -11.96
N ASP A 76 -7.69 16.08 -12.06
CA ASP A 76 -9.11 16.35 -12.33
C ASP A 76 -9.78 17.15 -11.22
N ILE A 77 -9.52 16.82 -9.95
CA ILE A 77 -10.11 17.49 -8.78
C ILE A 77 -9.59 18.93 -8.64
N PHE A 78 -8.28 19.14 -8.82
CA PHE A 78 -7.67 20.45 -8.61
C PHE A 78 -7.65 21.32 -9.86
N GLY A 79 -7.74 20.73 -11.05
CA GLY A 79 -7.82 21.41 -12.34
C GLY A 79 -6.45 21.88 -12.84
N THR A 80 -5.43 21.04 -12.70
CA THR A 80 -4.04 21.31 -13.10
C THR A 80 -3.39 20.02 -13.60
N ASP A 81 -2.42 20.13 -14.51
CA ASP A 81 -1.59 19.06 -15.06
C ASP A 81 -0.27 18.86 -14.29
N GLU A 82 -0.06 19.66 -13.24
CA GLU A 82 1.06 19.50 -12.32
C GLU A 82 0.94 18.20 -11.52
N TRP A 83 2.10 17.61 -11.17
CA TRP A 83 2.16 16.37 -10.40
C TRP A 83 1.23 16.39 -9.19
N PHE A 84 0.40 15.34 -9.09
CA PHE A 84 -0.56 15.15 -8.01
C PHE A 84 -1.49 16.35 -7.76
N GLY A 85 -1.85 17.10 -8.81
CA GLY A 85 -2.75 18.24 -8.68
C GLY A 85 -2.14 19.40 -7.87
N SER A 86 -0.81 19.58 -7.97
CA SER A 86 -0.01 20.51 -7.16
C SER A 86 -0.15 20.26 -5.64
N LYS A 87 -0.29 19.00 -5.23
CA LYS A 87 -0.31 18.60 -3.81
C LYS A 87 0.94 17.84 -3.43
N ASN A 88 1.47 18.16 -2.25
CA ASN A 88 2.58 17.41 -1.68
C ASN A 88 2.06 16.03 -1.24
N ILE A 89 2.77 14.97 -1.62
CA ILE A 89 2.48 13.61 -1.20
C ILE A 89 3.64 13.11 -0.33
N LEU A 90 3.31 12.53 0.82
CA LEU A 90 4.26 11.80 1.65
C LEU A 90 3.85 10.33 1.65
N PHE A 91 4.73 9.47 1.15
CA PHE A 91 4.54 8.03 1.19
C PHE A 91 5.23 7.47 2.43
N VAL A 92 4.53 6.59 3.16
CA VAL A 92 5.04 5.88 4.33
C VAL A 92 4.78 4.40 4.13
N GLY A 93 5.75 3.57 4.49
CA GLY A 93 5.65 2.11 4.43
C GLY A 93 6.98 1.46 4.11
N ASP A 94 6.95 0.13 4.00
CA ASP A 94 8.13 -0.69 3.72
C ASP A 94 7.89 -1.52 2.45
N LEU A 95 8.61 -1.18 1.38
CA LEU A 95 8.46 -1.80 0.06
C LEU A 95 8.84 -3.29 0.04
N LEU A 96 9.52 -3.79 1.08
CA LEU A 96 9.87 -5.21 1.23
C LEU A 96 8.82 -6.02 2.00
N GLN A 97 7.78 -5.36 2.55
CA GLN A 97 6.66 -6.05 3.17
C GLN A 97 5.65 -6.54 2.11
N LEU A 98 4.35 -6.37 2.35
CA LEU A 98 3.31 -6.91 1.49
C LEU A 98 3.25 -6.13 0.16
N PRO A 99 3.44 -6.79 -1.00
CA PRO A 99 3.24 -6.15 -2.30
C PRO A 99 1.75 -5.91 -2.57
N PRO A 100 1.40 -5.12 -3.60
CA PRO A 100 0.00 -4.94 -3.97
C PRO A 100 -0.63 -6.26 -4.43
N VAL A 101 -1.85 -6.53 -3.98
CA VAL A 101 -2.65 -7.69 -4.43
C VAL A 101 -3.04 -7.50 -5.91
N ASN A 102 -2.80 -8.51 -6.74
CA ASN A 102 -3.08 -8.52 -8.19
C ASN A 102 -2.49 -7.31 -8.97
N GLY A 103 -1.50 -6.63 -8.39
CA GLY A 103 -0.91 -5.42 -8.95
C GLY A 103 0.60 -5.55 -9.14
N ARG A 104 1.21 -4.47 -9.62
CA ARG A 104 2.66 -4.30 -9.61
C ARG A 104 3.04 -3.20 -8.64
N PRO A 105 4.14 -3.34 -7.88
CA PRO A 105 4.60 -2.30 -6.96
C PRO A 105 4.75 -0.93 -7.62
N VAL A 106 4.55 0.15 -6.86
CA VAL A 106 4.61 1.56 -7.30
C VAL A 106 5.83 1.91 -8.16
N PHE A 107 7.00 1.34 -7.86
CA PHE A 107 8.26 1.62 -8.57
C PHE A 107 8.40 0.89 -9.91
N LYS A 108 7.51 -0.07 -10.23
CA LYS A 108 7.54 -0.78 -11.50
C LYS A 108 6.79 0.01 -12.58
N LYS A 109 7.36 0.06 -13.79
CA LYS A 109 6.70 0.64 -14.96
C LYS A 109 5.37 -0.09 -15.28
N ILE A 110 4.32 0.68 -15.58
CA ILE A 110 3.05 0.16 -16.08
C ILE A 110 3.27 -0.36 -17.51
N SER A 111 2.78 -1.56 -17.83
CA SER A 111 2.95 -2.12 -19.17
C SER A 111 2.14 -1.34 -20.20
N ASN A 112 2.65 -1.17 -21.43
CA ASN A 112 1.98 -0.42 -22.49
C ASN A 112 0.54 -0.93 -22.76
N LYS A 113 0.32 -2.24 -22.64
CA LYS A 113 -1.02 -2.85 -22.75
C LYS A 113 -1.96 -2.31 -21.68
N LEU A 114 -1.50 -2.22 -20.43
CA LEU A 114 -2.30 -1.67 -19.33
C LEU A 114 -2.49 -0.17 -19.49
N VAL A 115 -1.47 0.59 -19.87
CA VAL A 115 -1.60 2.03 -20.14
C VAL A 115 -2.71 2.29 -21.16
N LYS A 116 -2.69 1.60 -22.30
CA LYS A 116 -3.72 1.74 -23.33
C LYS A 116 -5.11 1.34 -22.84
N ASN A 117 -5.21 0.18 -22.18
CA ASN A 117 -6.50 -0.41 -21.81
C ASN A 117 -7.09 0.12 -20.50
N ARG A 118 -6.29 0.82 -19.67
CA ARG A 118 -6.68 1.25 -18.32
C ARG A 118 -6.55 2.75 -18.11
N LEU A 119 -5.60 3.41 -18.77
CA LEU A 119 -5.42 4.86 -18.66
C LEU A 119 -5.93 5.58 -19.91
N GLY A 120 -6.21 4.85 -21.01
CA GLY A 120 -6.61 5.46 -22.28
C GLY A 120 -5.48 6.23 -22.97
N ALA A 121 -4.23 6.03 -22.55
CA ALA A 121 -3.06 6.76 -23.03
C ALA A 121 -2.17 5.90 -23.94
N ALA A 122 -1.33 6.55 -24.76
CA ALA A 122 -0.37 5.87 -25.61
C ALA A 122 0.88 5.39 -24.84
N ASN A 123 1.28 6.13 -23.80
CA ASN A 123 2.41 5.82 -22.94
C ASN A 123 2.17 6.38 -21.53
N ALA A 124 2.86 5.82 -20.54
CA ALA A 124 2.85 6.34 -19.17
C ALA A 124 4.28 6.49 -18.67
N VAL A 125 4.53 7.64 -18.07
CA VAL A 125 5.70 7.95 -17.26
C VAL A 125 5.71 7.11 -15.98
N ASN A 126 6.89 6.82 -15.44
CA ASN A 126 7.01 6.14 -14.15
C ASN A 126 6.92 7.17 -13.03
N ILE A 127 5.69 7.51 -12.62
CA ILE A 127 5.42 8.55 -11.60
C ILE A 127 6.32 8.41 -10.38
N TRP A 128 6.48 7.19 -9.85
CA TRP A 128 7.32 6.95 -8.68
C TRP A 128 8.76 7.42 -8.91
N LYS A 129 9.35 7.04 -10.05
CA LYS A 129 10.74 7.39 -10.37
C LYS A 129 10.94 8.89 -10.59
N GLU A 130 9.95 9.56 -11.17
CA GLU A 130 10.05 10.99 -11.51
C GLU A 130 9.72 11.92 -10.34
N THR A 131 9.03 11.43 -9.31
CA THR A 131 8.44 12.32 -8.26
C THR A 131 8.82 11.96 -6.83
N VAL A 132 9.40 10.79 -6.58
CA VAL A 132 9.64 10.31 -5.21
C VAL A 132 11.13 10.31 -4.90
N GLU A 133 11.48 11.13 -3.91
CA GLU A 133 12.70 10.99 -3.12
C GLU A 133 12.37 10.21 -1.83
N TYR A 134 13.35 9.48 -1.29
CA TYR A 134 13.12 8.66 -0.09
C TYR A 134 14.28 8.77 0.90
N ASP A 135 13.92 8.67 2.18
CA ASP A 135 14.84 8.48 3.29
C ASP A 135 14.46 7.18 4.01
N GLU A 136 15.46 6.40 4.41
CA GLU A 136 15.26 5.17 5.16
C GLU A 136 15.40 5.41 6.66
N LEU A 137 14.40 4.97 7.44
CA LEU A 137 14.51 4.89 8.88
C LEU A 137 15.25 3.62 9.28
N THR A 138 16.41 3.75 9.90
CA THR A 138 17.31 2.63 10.24
C THR A 138 17.17 2.11 11.66
N ILE A 139 16.49 2.87 12.54
CA ILE A 139 16.32 2.51 13.95
C ILE A 139 15.00 1.77 14.16
N ASN A 140 15.07 0.52 14.60
CA ASN A 140 13.89 -0.26 14.97
C ASN A 140 13.52 -0.03 16.44
N GLU A 141 12.44 0.71 16.67
CA GLU A 141 11.91 0.98 18.02
C GLU A 141 10.96 -0.11 18.53
N ARG A 142 10.42 -0.98 17.67
CA ARG A 142 9.42 -1.99 18.07
C ARG A 142 10.04 -3.15 18.83
N GLN A 143 11.22 -3.60 18.42
CA GLN A 143 11.97 -4.69 19.08
C GLN A 143 13.09 -4.16 19.98
N LYS A 144 12.96 -2.93 20.50
CA LYS A 144 13.98 -2.33 21.35
C LYS A 144 14.21 -3.18 22.61
N GLY A 145 15.47 -3.60 22.81
CA GLY A 145 15.87 -4.44 23.94
C GLY A 145 15.97 -5.94 23.64
N ASP A 146 15.60 -6.38 22.43
CA ASP A 146 15.75 -7.77 22.00
C ASP A 146 16.53 -7.85 20.67
N GLU A 147 17.86 -7.85 20.77
CA GLU A 147 18.75 -7.89 19.61
C GLU A 147 18.63 -9.19 18.81
N THR A 148 18.38 -10.32 19.48
CA THR A 148 18.24 -11.63 18.82
C THR A 148 17.00 -11.64 17.97
N PHE A 149 15.86 -11.17 18.49
CA PHE A 149 14.62 -11.08 17.72
C PHE A 149 14.73 -10.05 16.59
N PHE A 150 15.40 -8.92 16.82
CA PHE A 150 15.67 -7.94 15.76
C PHE A 150 16.45 -8.55 14.58
N LYS A 151 17.59 -9.19 14.84
CA LYS A 151 18.43 -9.83 13.80
C LYS A 151 17.65 -10.88 13.02
N MET A 152 16.86 -11.67 13.73
CA MET A 152 15.98 -12.69 13.12
C MET A 152 14.98 -12.06 12.14
N LEU A 153 14.29 -10.98 12.53
CA LEU A 153 13.32 -10.30 11.67
C LEU A 153 14.00 -9.59 10.48
N ASP A 154 15.19 -9.02 10.68
CA ASP A 154 15.96 -8.38 9.61
C ASP A 154 16.43 -9.38 8.55
N SER A 155 16.87 -10.58 8.98
CA SER A 155 17.16 -11.71 8.09
C SER A 155 15.93 -12.14 7.29
N VAL A 156 14.76 -12.21 7.92
CA VAL A 156 13.49 -12.53 7.24
C VAL A 156 13.12 -11.45 6.22
N LYS A 157 13.25 -10.17 6.58
CA LYS A 157 12.94 -9.01 5.70
C LYS A 157 13.72 -9.07 4.39
N HIS A 158 14.99 -9.42 4.44
CA HIS A 158 15.85 -9.50 3.26
C HIS A 158 15.83 -10.86 2.55
N GLY A 159 15.16 -11.86 3.13
CA GLY A 159 15.18 -13.24 2.62
C GLY A 159 16.51 -13.96 2.85
N CYS A 160 17.36 -13.45 3.76
CA CYS A 160 18.68 -13.98 4.10
C CYS A 160 18.59 -14.79 5.41
N LEU A 161 17.89 -15.94 5.37
CA LEU A 161 17.69 -16.78 6.54
C LEU A 161 18.97 -17.56 6.87
N THR A 162 19.47 -17.42 8.10
CA THR A 162 20.54 -18.27 8.65
C THR A 162 19.96 -19.53 9.30
N ASP A 163 20.76 -20.58 9.46
CA ASP A 163 20.34 -21.79 10.18
C ASP A 163 19.88 -21.47 11.62
N GLU A 164 20.58 -20.54 12.28
CA GLU A 164 20.24 -20.03 13.62
C GLU A 164 18.86 -19.36 13.67
N THR A 165 18.53 -18.56 12.64
CA THR A 165 17.22 -17.92 12.49
C THR A 165 16.12 -18.97 12.34
N ILE A 166 16.37 -19.99 11.50
CA ILE A 166 15.42 -21.08 11.25
C ILE A 166 15.18 -21.89 12.52
N ASP A 167 16.23 -22.23 13.26
CA ASP A 167 16.11 -23.01 14.49
C ASP A 167 15.41 -22.22 15.60
N THR A 168 15.66 -20.92 15.71
CA THR A 168 14.93 -20.02 16.60
C THR A 168 13.43 -20.03 16.27
N LEU A 169 13.05 -19.86 15.00
CA LEU A 169 11.64 -19.91 14.57
C LEU A 169 10.99 -21.27 14.86
N LYS A 170 11.69 -22.38 14.65
CA LYS A 170 11.18 -23.73 14.96
C LYS A 170 10.95 -23.91 16.46
N SER A 171 11.77 -23.31 17.31
CA SER A 171 11.60 -23.40 18.77
C SER A 171 10.31 -22.75 19.26
N LEU A 172 9.77 -21.78 18.51
CA LEU A 172 8.51 -21.09 18.83
C LEU A 172 7.25 -21.92 18.47
N VAL A 173 7.42 -23.05 17.79
CA VAL A 173 6.30 -23.95 17.47
C VAL A 173 5.91 -24.76 18.70
N PHE A 174 4.88 -24.31 19.40
CA PHE A 174 4.27 -25.09 20.48
C PHE A 174 3.51 -26.28 19.89
N LYS A 175 3.97 -27.50 20.18
CA LYS A 175 3.16 -28.70 19.96
C LYS A 175 2.04 -28.71 21.00
N LEU A 176 0.85 -28.26 20.63
CA LEU A 176 -0.37 -28.50 21.39
C LEU A 176 -0.58 -30.02 21.48
N VAL A 177 -0.23 -30.61 22.62
CA VAL A 177 -0.67 -31.96 22.96
C VAL A 177 -2.16 -31.86 23.28
N ILE A 178 -3.02 -32.17 22.30
CA ILE A 178 -4.46 -32.34 22.51
C ILE A 178 -4.64 -33.59 23.40
N ARG A 179 -4.54 -33.42 24.72
CA ARG A 179 -4.75 -34.50 25.71
C ARG A 179 -6.08 -34.40 26.47
N ALA A 180 -6.98 -33.50 26.08
CA ALA A 180 -8.18 -33.18 26.86
C ALA A 180 -9.54 -33.41 26.16
N LEU A 181 -9.60 -34.14 25.04
CA LEU A 181 -10.88 -34.44 24.37
C LEU A 181 -11.34 -35.91 24.48
N THR A 182 -10.53 -36.82 25.02
CA THR A 182 -10.91 -38.24 25.14
C THR A 182 -11.58 -38.63 26.46
N LYS A 183 -11.80 -37.69 27.39
CA LYS A 183 -12.45 -37.96 28.70
C LYS A 183 -13.93 -37.53 28.80
N LEU A 184 -14.51 -36.95 27.75
CA LEU A 184 -15.89 -36.42 27.78
C LEU A 184 -16.93 -37.23 26.99
N THR A 185 -16.58 -38.44 26.52
CA THR A 185 -17.54 -39.36 25.85
C THR A 185 -17.73 -40.68 26.61
N ALA A 186 -17.36 -40.73 27.89
CA ALA A 186 -17.58 -41.90 28.75
C ALA A 186 -18.20 -41.46 30.08
N SER A 187 -19.47 -41.07 30.04
CA SER A 187 -20.37 -40.99 31.20
C SER A 187 -21.82 -41.07 30.71
#